data_AF-A0A2W4LTJ0-F1
#
_entry.id   AF-A0A2W4LTJ0-F1
#
_cell.length_a   1.000
_cell.length_b   1.000
_cell.length_c   1.000
_cell.angle_alpha   90.00
_cell.angle_beta   90.00
_cell.angle_gamma   90.00
#
_symmetry.space_group_name_H-M   'P 1'
#
loop_
_entity.id
_entity.type
_entity.pdbx_description
1 polymer ?
#
loop_
_entity_poly.entity_id
_entity_poly.type
_entity_poly.pdbx_seq_one_letter_code
_entity_poly.pdbx_strand_id
1 'polypeptide(L)'
;MTLDACDPVTVEPGPFLAALESRGGAVGRLLVRVLRPYFDAIRDFDTGSPSLPDVAAAIYALHPELGTAVPALLRVITQPGYAFGQTIIGATPADRLRLIAGDEELNNLVDEALTNGRDLTSLLREVQSREPDNALVVRDVAAAQMTELLTTVLCSEEMPG
;
A
#
# COMPACT_ATOMS: atom_id res chain seq x y z
N MET A 1 2.50 0.50 3.12
CA MET A 1 1.58 1.06 2.11
C MET A 1 1.58 0.12 0.91
N THR A 2 0.43 -0.14 0.29
CA THR A 2 0.31 -1.01 -0.90
C THR A 2 0.46 -0.22 -2.19
N LEU A 3 0.64 -0.91 -3.32
CA LEU A 3 0.57 -0.28 -4.65
C LEU A 3 -0.82 0.32 -4.90
N ASP A 4 -1.90 -0.42 -4.57
CA ASP A 4 -3.28 0.06 -4.70
C ASP A 4 -3.52 1.42 -4.01
N ALA A 5 -2.85 1.66 -2.88
CA ALA A 5 -2.97 2.90 -2.13
C ALA A 5 -2.12 4.03 -2.71
N CYS A 6 -0.97 3.76 -3.35
CA CYS A 6 -0.09 4.82 -3.85
C CYS A 6 -0.21 5.10 -5.35
N ASP A 7 -0.70 4.15 -6.14
CA ASP A 7 -0.89 4.32 -7.58
C ASP A 7 -1.76 5.54 -7.94
N PRO A 8 -2.78 5.93 -7.15
CA PRO A 8 -3.53 7.16 -7.40
C PRO A 8 -2.76 8.45 -7.11
N VAL A 9 -1.63 8.40 -6.38
CA VAL A 9 -0.80 9.56 -6.06
C VAL A 9 0.16 9.81 -7.22
N THR A 10 -0.35 10.52 -8.22
CA THR A 10 0.35 10.79 -9.47
C THR A 10 0.69 12.26 -9.65
N VAL A 11 1.59 12.54 -10.59
CA VAL A 11 1.94 13.88 -11.05
C VAL A 11 1.91 13.96 -12.57
N GLU A 12 1.52 15.12 -13.10
CA GLU A 12 1.64 15.42 -14.52
C GLU A 12 3.10 15.79 -14.86
N PRO A 13 3.87 14.96 -15.60
CA PRO A 13 5.31 15.11 -15.69
C PRO A 13 5.78 16.47 -16.21
N GLY A 14 5.16 16.98 -17.27
CA GLY A 14 5.54 18.25 -17.89
C GLY A 14 5.37 19.44 -16.93
N PRO A 15 4.15 19.71 -16.45
CA PRO A 15 3.89 20.77 -15.47
C PRO A 15 4.71 20.60 -14.18
N PHE A 16 4.83 19.39 -13.66
CA PHE A 16 5.54 19.13 -12.41
C PHE A 16 7.04 19.40 -12.53
N LEU A 17 7.70 18.89 -13.59
CA LEU A 17 9.13 19.17 -13.81
C LEU A 17 9.40 20.67 -14.05
N ALA A 18 8.52 21.36 -14.78
CA ALA A 18 8.64 22.81 -15.00
C ALA A 18 8.51 23.59 -13.68
N ALA A 19 7.59 23.19 -12.79
CA ALA A 19 7.44 23.79 -11.48
C ALA A 19 8.66 23.55 -10.58
N LEU A 20 9.21 22.33 -10.56
CA LEU A 20 10.43 22.01 -9.83
C LEU A 20 11.65 22.82 -10.32
N GLU A 21 11.79 22.95 -11.64
CA GLU A 21 12.94 23.66 -12.23
C GLU A 21 12.89 25.18 -11.95
N SER A 22 11.69 25.76 -12.02
CA SER A 22 11.49 27.20 -11.83
C SER A 22 11.38 27.62 -10.36
N ARG A 23 10.71 26.84 -9.51
CA ARG A 23 10.36 27.24 -8.14
C ARG A 23 11.00 26.40 -7.04
N GLY A 24 11.50 25.20 -7.34
CA GLY A 24 12.08 24.28 -6.33
C GLY A 24 13.53 24.58 -5.95
N GLY A 25 14.10 25.70 -6.41
CA GLY A 25 15.47 26.10 -6.10
C GLY A 25 16.53 25.10 -6.56
N ALA A 26 17.61 24.94 -5.79
CA ALA A 26 18.69 24.02 -6.13
C ALA A 26 18.26 22.55 -6.04
N VAL A 27 17.41 22.21 -5.06
CA VAL A 27 16.88 20.85 -4.86
C VAL A 27 15.95 20.47 -6.01
N GLY A 28 15.02 21.34 -6.39
CA GLY A 28 14.13 21.11 -7.53
C GLY A 28 14.90 20.84 -8.82
N ARG A 29 15.94 21.63 -9.13
CA ARG A 29 16.81 21.39 -10.30
C ARG A 29 17.57 20.07 -10.22
N LEU A 30 17.98 19.62 -9.04
CA LEU A 30 18.57 18.30 -8.85
C LEU A 30 17.54 17.19 -9.09
N LEU A 31 16.36 17.31 -8.50
CA LEU A 31 15.26 16.34 -8.65
C LEU A 31 14.84 16.20 -10.11
N VAL A 32 14.76 17.29 -10.87
CA VAL A 32 14.45 17.25 -12.31
C VAL A 32 15.42 16.35 -13.10
N ARG A 33 16.70 16.31 -12.73
CA ARG A 33 17.70 15.44 -13.40
C ARG A 33 17.46 13.96 -13.13
N VAL A 34 16.84 13.62 -12.01
CA VAL A 34 16.55 12.22 -11.61
C VAL A 34 15.16 11.81 -12.07
N LEU A 35 14.17 12.68 -11.95
CA LEU A 35 12.78 12.39 -12.25
C LEU A 35 12.48 12.35 -13.74
N ARG A 36 13.17 13.15 -14.55
CA ARG A 36 12.98 13.14 -16.01
C ARG A 36 13.22 11.75 -16.63
N PRO A 37 14.37 11.09 -16.45
CA PRO A 37 14.57 9.75 -17.00
C PRO A 37 13.62 8.71 -16.40
N TYR A 38 13.20 8.87 -15.14
CA TYR A 38 12.19 8.01 -14.52
C TYR A 38 10.82 8.14 -15.21
N PHE A 39 10.34 9.37 -15.44
CA PHE A 39 9.07 9.61 -16.14
C PHE A 39 9.13 9.20 -17.62
N ASP A 40 10.27 9.41 -18.30
CA ASP A 40 10.47 8.93 -19.67
C ASP A 40 10.37 7.40 -19.72
N ALA A 41 10.99 6.70 -18.77
CA ALA A 41 10.91 5.24 -18.70
C ALA A 41 9.49 4.75 -18.43
N ILE A 42 8.73 5.36 -17.51
CA ILE A 42 7.35 4.96 -17.23
C ILE A 42 6.47 5.11 -18.47
N ARG A 43 6.61 6.22 -19.21
CA ARG A 43 5.83 6.46 -20.43
C ARG A 43 5.99 5.36 -21.49
N ASP A 44 7.14 4.69 -21.51
CA ASP A 44 7.40 3.61 -22.46
C ASP A 44 6.67 2.30 -22.09
N PHE A 45 6.23 2.15 -20.84
CA PHE A 45 5.54 0.95 -20.32
C PHE A 45 4.08 1.21 -19.94
N ASP A 46 3.71 2.46 -19.66
CA ASP A 46 2.39 2.87 -19.20
C ASP A 46 1.98 4.20 -19.85
N THR A 47 0.69 4.33 -20.14
CA THR A 47 0.10 5.56 -20.72
C THR A 47 -0.46 6.51 -19.65
N GLY A 48 -0.49 6.09 -18.39
CA GLY A 48 -0.96 6.89 -17.26
C GLY A 48 0.07 7.90 -16.73
N SER A 49 -0.41 8.78 -15.84
CA SER A 49 0.45 9.70 -15.08
C SER A 49 1.27 8.90 -14.06
N PRO A 50 2.59 9.09 -13.98
CA PRO A 50 3.44 8.29 -13.11
C PRO A 50 3.12 8.53 -11.64
N SER A 51 3.06 7.45 -10.86
CA SER A 51 3.02 7.50 -9.40
C SER A 51 4.42 7.64 -8.80
N LEU A 52 4.49 8.10 -7.55
CA LEU A 52 5.74 8.19 -6.78
C LEU A 52 5.56 7.44 -5.43
N PRO A 53 5.67 6.10 -5.41
CA PRO A 53 5.31 5.28 -4.25
C PRO A 53 6.03 5.66 -2.96
N ASP A 54 7.35 5.89 -3.01
CA ASP A 54 8.14 6.23 -1.81
C ASP A 54 7.76 7.61 -1.24
N VAL A 55 7.39 8.53 -2.12
CA VAL A 55 6.94 9.87 -1.73
C VAL A 55 5.57 9.78 -1.05
N ALA A 56 4.63 9.02 -1.63
CA ALA A 56 3.34 8.77 -1.00
C ALA A 56 3.50 8.08 0.37
N ALA A 57 4.48 7.17 0.52
CA ALA A 57 4.79 6.51 1.79
C ALA A 57 5.27 7.51 2.84
N ALA A 58 6.18 8.41 2.43
CA ALA A 58 6.73 9.45 3.29
C ALA A 58 5.65 10.45 3.71
N ILE A 59 4.79 10.88 2.78
CA ILE A 59 3.66 11.76 3.08
C ILE A 59 2.72 11.10 4.08
N TYR A 60 2.33 9.85 3.85
CA TYR A 60 1.46 9.13 4.79
C TYR A 60 2.09 8.96 6.18
N ALA A 61 3.41 8.71 6.25
CA ALA A 61 4.11 8.60 7.53
C ALA A 61 4.10 9.91 8.33
N LEU A 62 4.13 11.06 7.65
CA LEU A 62 4.07 12.39 8.26
C LEU A 62 2.63 12.86 8.53
N HIS A 63 1.70 12.43 7.68
CA HIS A 63 0.29 12.82 7.67
C HIS A 63 -0.62 11.59 7.61
N PRO A 64 -0.67 10.79 8.69
CA PRO A 64 -1.46 9.56 8.73
C PRO A 64 -2.97 9.82 8.55
N GLU A 65 -3.44 11.04 8.84
CA GLU A 65 -4.81 11.49 8.59
C GLU A 65 -5.20 11.50 7.10
N LEU A 66 -4.22 11.51 6.19
CA LEU A 66 -4.44 11.47 4.75
C LEU A 66 -4.67 10.04 4.23
N GLY A 67 -4.73 9.02 5.09
CA GLY A 67 -5.06 7.67 4.64
C GLY A 67 -5.74 6.83 5.70
N THR A 68 -6.33 5.72 5.25
CA THR A 68 -6.94 4.74 6.15
C THR A 68 -6.11 3.47 6.13
N ALA A 69 -5.63 3.09 7.31
CA ALA A 69 -4.96 1.81 7.52
C ALA A 69 -5.83 0.86 8.34
N VAL A 70 -5.79 -0.41 7.98
CA VAL A 70 -6.47 -1.48 8.72
C VAL A 70 -5.44 -2.49 9.23
N PRO A 71 -5.58 -2.99 10.47
CA PRO A 71 -4.86 -4.17 10.91
C PRO A 71 -5.15 -5.35 9.97
N ALA A 72 -4.11 -6.06 9.57
CA ALA A 72 -4.23 -7.24 8.72
C ALA A 72 -3.15 -8.29 9.04
N LEU A 73 -3.46 -9.54 8.70
CA LEU A 73 -2.47 -10.60 8.60
C LEU A 73 -1.85 -10.59 7.20
N LEU A 74 -0.55 -10.33 7.12
CA LEU A 74 0.22 -10.40 5.89
C LEU A 74 1.02 -11.69 5.81
N ARG A 75 1.05 -12.28 4.62
CA ARG A 75 1.98 -13.34 4.25
C ARG A 75 2.64 -13.00 2.93
N VAL A 76 3.93 -13.31 2.82
CA VAL A 76 4.67 -13.21 1.56
C VAL A 76 4.89 -14.61 1.04
N ILE A 77 4.54 -14.86 -0.22
CA ILE A 77 4.84 -16.13 -0.87
C ILE A 77 6.34 -16.18 -1.12
N THR A 78 7.03 -17.11 -0.46
CA THR A 78 8.48 -17.30 -0.59
C THR A 78 8.84 -18.56 -1.39
N GLN A 79 7.86 -19.38 -1.75
CA GLN A 79 8.08 -20.56 -2.58
C GLN A 79 8.32 -20.15 -4.05
N PRO A 80 9.27 -20.79 -4.75
CA PRO A 80 9.49 -20.54 -6.17
C PRO A 80 8.22 -20.77 -6.99
N GLY A 81 7.93 -19.86 -7.93
CA GLY A 81 6.77 -19.92 -8.80
C GLY A 81 6.33 -18.53 -9.28
N TYR A 82 5.23 -18.48 -10.04
CA TYR A 82 4.72 -17.22 -10.60
C TYR A 82 4.26 -16.19 -9.55
N ALA A 83 3.92 -16.66 -8.35
CA ALA A 83 3.46 -15.81 -7.25
C ALA A 83 4.58 -15.51 -6.23
N PHE A 84 5.83 -15.92 -6.49
CA PHE A 84 6.97 -15.62 -5.61
C PHE A 84 7.10 -14.10 -5.40
N GLY A 85 7.20 -13.68 -4.13
CA GLY A 85 7.26 -12.28 -3.73
C GLY A 85 5.91 -11.57 -3.60
N GLN A 86 4.79 -12.22 -3.97
CA GLN A 86 3.46 -11.64 -3.78
C GLN A 86 3.12 -11.54 -2.29
N THR A 87 2.62 -10.38 -1.88
CA THR A 87 2.06 -10.16 -0.54
C THR A 87 0.56 -10.47 -0.57
N ILE A 88 0.11 -11.39 0.28
CA ILE A 88 -1.31 -11.69 0.48
C ILE A 88 -1.78 -10.97 1.75
N ILE A 89 -2.94 -10.34 1.66
CA ILE A 89 -3.49 -9.48 2.72
C ILE A 89 -4.79 -10.09 3.25
N GLY A 90 -4.79 -10.51 4.51
CA GLY A 90 -5.98 -10.92 5.25
C GLY A 90 -6.53 -9.76 6.07
N ALA A 91 -7.33 -8.89 5.45
CA ALA A 91 -7.91 -7.70 6.10
C ALA A 91 -9.30 -7.95 6.71
N THR A 92 -9.96 -9.06 6.37
CA THR A 92 -11.23 -9.48 6.97
C THR A 92 -11.07 -10.77 7.76
N PRO A 93 -11.98 -11.07 8.72
CA PRO A 93 -11.95 -12.35 9.44
C PRO A 93 -11.99 -13.58 8.51
N ALA A 94 -12.72 -13.49 7.39
CA ALA A 94 -12.80 -14.57 6.42
C ALA A 94 -11.48 -14.77 5.65
N ASP A 95 -10.84 -13.70 5.22
CA ASP A 95 -9.54 -13.77 4.54
C ASP A 95 -8.46 -14.30 5.48
N ARG A 96 -8.47 -13.85 6.73
CA ARG A 96 -7.57 -14.33 7.79
C ARG A 96 -7.72 -15.83 8.00
N LEU A 97 -8.95 -16.33 8.11
CA LEU A 97 -9.19 -17.77 8.26
C LEU A 97 -8.59 -18.59 7.11
N ARG A 98 -8.76 -18.14 5.87
CA ARG A 98 -8.19 -18.79 4.68
C ARG A 98 -6.67 -18.73 4.62
N LEU A 99 -6.06 -17.72 5.24
CA LEU A 99 -4.61 -17.61 5.34
C LEU A 99 -4.01 -18.53 6.42
N ILE A 100 -4.74 -18.77 7.51
CA ILE A 100 -4.27 -19.55 8.66
C ILE A 100 -4.55 -21.05 8.46
N ALA A 101 -5.78 -21.38 8.05
CA ALA A 101 -6.27 -22.74 7.95
C ALA A 101 -6.50 -23.14 6.48
N GLY A 102 -6.09 -24.36 6.14
CA GLY A 102 -6.40 -24.98 4.85
C GLY A 102 -7.83 -25.54 4.82
N ASP A 103 -8.30 -25.90 3.63
CA ASP A 103 -9.68 -26.38 3.40
C ASP A 103 -10.03 -27.61 4.24
N GLU A 104 -9.10 -28.55 4.41
CA GLU A 104 -9.32 -29.76 5.23
C GLU A 104 -9.55 -29.41 6.71
N GLU A 105 -8.76 -28.46 7.24
CA GLU A 105 -8.95 -28.01 8.61
C GLU A 105 -10.30 -27.31 8.78
N LEU A 106 -10.67 -26.43 7.84
CA LEU A 106 -11.96 -25.73 7.89
C LEU A 106 -13.14 -26.72 7.85
N ASN A 107 -13.05 -27.80 7.05
CA ASN A 107 -14.06 -28.85 7.03
C ASN A 107 -14.14 -29.58 8.38
N ASN A 108 -13.00 -29.92 8.99
CA ASN A 108 -12.97 -30.58 10.30
C ASN A 108 -13.64 -29.73 11.40
N LEU A 109 -13.53 -28.40 11.35
CA LEU A 109 -14.22 -27.52 12.30
C LEU A 109 -15.74 -27.57 12.15
N VAL A 110 -16.22 -27.67 10.91
CA VAL A 110 -17.66 -27.83 10.63
C VAL A 110 -18.15 -29.19 11.14
N ASP A 111 -17.39 -30.26 10.90
CA ASP A 111 -17.71 -31.59 11.40
C ASP A 111 -17.72 -31.65 12.92
N GLU A 112 -16.78 -30.98 13.61
CA GLU A 112 -16.78 -30.86 15.07
C GLU A 112 -18.02 -30.10 15.58
N ALA A 113 -18.45 -29.05 14.90
CA ALA A 113 -19.63 -28.30 15.28
C ALA A 113 -20.93 -29.11 15.10
N LEU A 114 -21.05 -29.82 13.96
CA LEU A 114 -22.24 -30.59 13.62
C LEU A 114 -22.34 -31.92 14.37
N THR A 115 -21.22 -32.60 14.58
CA THR A 115 -21.18 -33.95 15.18
C THR A 115 -21.01 -33.89 16.69
N ASN A 116 -20.11 -33.04 17.18
CA ASN A 116 -19.76 -32.97 18.60
C ASN A 116 -20.44 -31.79 19.32
N GLY A 117 -21.26 -31.00 18.62
CA GLY A 117 -22.04 -29.90 19.21
C GLY A 117 -21.19 -28.73 19.72
N ARG A 118 -19.93 -28.61 19.28
CA ARG A 118 -19.09 -27.46 19.62
C ARG A 118 -19.61 -26.20 18.93
N ASP A 119 -19.47 -25.04 19.57
CA ASP A 119 -19.81 -23.77 18.94
C ASP A 119 -18.81 -23.43 17.82
N LEU A 120 -19.30 -23.39 16.58
CA LEU A 120 -18.50 -23.06 15.40
C LEU A 120 -17.85 -21.67 15.53
N THR A 121 -18.52 -20.71 16.17
CA THR A 121 -17.97 -19.37 16.35
C THR A 121 -16.73 -19.39 17.25
N SER A 122 -16.77 -20.17 18.34
CA SER A 122 -15.61 -20.39 19.22
C SER A 122 -14.47 -21.07 18.48
N LEU A 123 -14.76 -22.13 17.72
CA LEU A 123 -13.77 -22.86 16.91
C LEU A 123 -13.05 -21.95 15.92
N LEU A 124 -13.79 -21.13 15.18
CA LEU A 124 -13.20 -20.18 14.23
C LEU A 124 -12.38 -19.09 14.94
N ARG A 125 -12.78 -18.65 16.13
CA ARG A 125 -12.01 -17.70 16.94
C ARG A 125 -10.70 -18.32 17.44
N GLU A 126 -10.71 -19.59 17.83
CA GLU A 126 -9.50 -20.33 18.22
C GLU A 126 -8.49 -20.36 17.07
N VAL A 127 -8.92 -20.66 15.84
CA VAL A 127 -8.07 -20.60 14.64
C VAL A 127 -7.51 -19.18 14.43
N GLN A 128 -8.37 -18.16 14.43
CA GLN A 128 -7.95 -16.78 14.20
C GLN A 128 -6.94 -16.27 15.24
N SER A 129 -6.96 -16.83 16.46
CA SER A 129 -6.07 -16.43 17.54
C SER A 129 -4.62 -16.93 17.38
N ARG A 130 -4.41 -17.95 16.54
CA ARG A 130 -3.08 -18.54 16.31
C ARG A 130 -2.12 -17.57 15.61
N GLU A 131 -2.67 -16.70 14.76
CA GLU A 131 -1.89 -15.72 14.00
C GLU A 131 -2.56 -14.35 14.07
N PRO A 132 -2.16 -13.48 15.02
CA PRO A 132 -2.69 -12.12 15.11
C PRO A 132 -2.32 -11.28 13.89
N ASP A 133 -3.00 -10.14 13.71
CA ASP A 133 -2.57 -9.13 12.73
C ASP A 133 -1.08 -8.77 12.95
N ASN A 134 -0.32 -8.67 11.87
CA ASN A 134 1.11 -8.41 11.91
C ASN A 134 1.53 -7.12 11.19
N ALA A 135 0.58 -6.41 10.58
CA ALA A 135 0.83 -5.13 9.93
C ALA A 135 -0.40 -4.22 9.91
N LEU A 136 -0.15 -2.93 9.70
CA LEU A 136 -1.16 -1.96 9.29
C LEU A 136 -1.06 -1.76 7.78
N VAL A 137 -2.13 -2.11 7.07
CA VAL A 137 -2.21 -2.00 5.62
C VAL A 137 -2.97 -0.74 5.26
N VAL A 138 -2.28 0.22 4.65
CA VAL A 138 -2.89 1.40 4.05
C VAL A 138 -3.68 0.95 2.82
N ARG A 139 -4.99 1.15 2.84
CA ARG A 139 -5.89 0.76 1.74
C ARG A 139 -6.23 1.92 0.83
N ASP A 140 -6.47 3.08 1.43
CA ASP A 140 -6.95 4.26 0.75
C ASP A 140 -6.16 5.47 1.24
N VAL A 141 -5.90 6.40 0.33
CA VAL A 141 -5.29 7.69 0.63
C VAL A 141 -6.06 8.82 -0.03
N ALA A 142 -5.99 10.01 0.56
CA ALA A 142 -6.47 11.26 0.00
C ALA A 142 -5.49 11.73 -1.10
N ALA A 143 -5.47 11.02 -2.22
CA ALA A 143 -4.44 11.16 -3.25
C ALA A 143 -4.28 12.60 -3.77
N ALA A 144 -5.40 13.29 -4.03
CA ALA A 144 -5.37 14.69 -4.47
C ALA A 144 -4.67 15.61 -3.46
N GLN A 145 -4.93 15.41 -2.16
CA GLN A 145 -4.31 16.20 -1.10
C GLN A 145 -2.82 15.85 -0.95
N MET A 146 -2.45 14.57 -1.08
CA MET A 146 -1.06 14.15 -1.06
C MET A 146 -0.28 14.72 -2.26
N THR A 147 -0.86 14.71 -3.47
CA THR A 147 -0.24 15.30 -4.68
C THR A 147 -0.10 16.82 -4.55
N GLU A 148 -1.10 17.50 -3.97
CA GLU A 148 -1.04 18.93 -3.68
C GLU A 148 0.07 19.25 -2.67
N LEU A 149 0.16 18.48 -1.59
CA LEU A 149 1.20 18.63 -0.57
C LEU A 149 2.60 18.41 -1.17
N LEU A 150 2.76 17.38 -1.98
CA LEU A 150 4.00 17.11 -2.72
C LEU A 150 4.43 18.31 -3.57
N THR A 151 3.50 18.81 -4.39
CA THR A 151 3.77 19.92 -5.30
C THR A 151 4.08 21.19 -4.52
N THR A 152 3.36 21.43 -3.42
CA THR A 152 3.58 22.59 -2.57
C THR A 152 4.97 22.54 -1.95
N VAL A 153 5.32 21.45 -1.27
CA VAL A 153 6.60 21.31 -0.55
C VAL A 153 7.80 21.38 -1.49
N LEU A 154 7.75 20.70 -2.64
CA LEU A 154 8.90 20.65 -3.55
C LEU A 154 9.02 21.85 -4.49
N CYS A 155 7.93 22.59 -4.70
CA CYS A 155 7.91 23.73 -5.61
C CYS A 155 7.67 25.06 -4.89
N SER A 156 7.76 25.16 -3.57
CA SER A 156 7.75 26.43 -2.84
C SER A 156 9.16 27.00 -2.72
N GLU A 157 9.33 28.31 -2.95
CA GLU A 157 10.63 29.00 -2.91
C GLU A 157 11.26 29.05 -1.51
N GLU A 158 10.47 28.82 -0.46
CA GLU A 158 10.91 28.83 0.93
C GLU A 158 10.84 27.42 1.52
N MET A 159 11.99 26.75 1.64
CA MET A 159 12.14 25.75 2.69
C MET A 159 12.45 26.52 3.99
N PRO A 160 11.64 26.40 5.05
CA PRO A 160 12.02 26.98 6.34
C PRO A 160 13.31 26.30 6.81
N GLY A 161 14.33 27.11 7.06
CA GLY A 161 15.61 26.69 7.63
C GLY A 161 15.53 26.35 9.10
#